data_AF-A0A5D2DI29-F1
#
_entry.id   AF-A0A5D2DI29-F1
#
_cell.length_a   1.000
_cell.length_b   1.000
_cell.length_c   1.000
_cell.angle_alpha   90.00
_cell.angle_beta   90.00
_cell.angle_gamma   90.00
#
_symmetry.space_group_name_H-M   'P 1'
#
loop_
_entity.id
_entity.type
_entity.pdbx_description
1 polymer ?
#
loop_
_entity_poly.entity_id
_entity_poly.type
_entity_poly.pdbx_seq_one_letter_code
_entity_poly.pdbx_strand_id
1 'polypeptide(L)'
;MSGLHAQTCDTLEDNSGGQSCMLSPSQDNIMDTVGVIWVDTERNIASGASSGGIALKVSGRVGLAAMYGVGCWASSKGPFRAPFIVGCCVSGAGEYLMKGFATWEFCVSSSLIRPFETLIVYLIPSMGVEISNGLCLVRTRTIEIAVAYSSLSFGIGYFGSGMERPKNRSGIDHFEARVDVST
;
A
#
# COMPACT_ATOMS: atom_id res chain seq x y z
N MET A 1 40.34 -21.66 26.06
CA MET A 1 40.16 -21.17 24.68
C MET A 1 39.40 -22.25 23.93
N SER A 2 38.14 -21.96 23.62
CA SER A 2 37.14 -22.85 23.02
C SER A 2 37.31 -22.92 21.51
N GLY A 3 37.47 -24.13 20.97
CA GLY A 3 37.35 -24.41 19.54
C GLY A 3 36.35 -25.54 19.35
N LEU A 4 35.11 -25.20 18.99
CA LEU A 4 34.08 -26.16 18.59
C LEU A 4 34.12 -26.29 17.06
N HIS A 5 34.54 -27.46 16.61
CA HIS A 5 34.55 -27.94 15.25
C HIS A 5 33.13 -28.45 14.92
N ALA A 6 32.43 -27.81 13.98
CA ALA A 6 31.11 -28.24 13.53
C ALA A 6 31.26 -29.22 12.35
N GLN A 7 30.62 -30.39 12.49
CA GLN A 7 30.60 -31.51 11.55
C GLN A 7 29.84 -31.19 10.24
N THR A 8 30.30 -31.86 9.19
CA THR A 8 29.76 -31.97 7.83
C THR A 8 28.60 -32.98 7.75
N CYS A 9 27.60 -32.73 6.90
CA CYS A 9 26.76 -33.69 6.14
C CYS A 9 25.92 -32.86 5.14
N ASP A 10 25.60 -33.22 3.91
CA ASP A 10 26.11 -34.15 2.89
C ASP A 10 25.41 -33.72 1.58
N THR A 11 26.06 -33.98 0.46
CA THR A 11 25.70 -33.56 -0.90
C THR A 11 24.57 -34.41 -1.50
N LEU A 12 23.68 -33.79 -2.28
CA LEU A 12 22.98 -34.43 -3.42
C LEU A 12 22.95 -33.46 -4.62
N GLU A 13 23.75 -33.78 -5.65
CA GLU A 13 23.55 -33.38 -7.07
C GLU A 13 22.39 -34.24 -7.64
N ASP A 14 21.69 -33.99 -8.75
CA ASP A 14 21.92 -33.25 -9.99
C ASP A 14 20.56 -33.15 -10.75
N ASN A 15 20.41 -32.15 -11.63
CA ASN A 15 19.98 -32.25 -13.04
C ASN A 15 19.22 -31.03 -13.60
N SER A 16 19.96 -30.31 -14.46
CA SER A 16 19.59 -29.65 -15.72
C SER A 16 18.14 -29.78 -16.24
N GLY A 17 17.51 -28.63 -16.48
CA GLY A 17 16.31 -28.51 -17.31
C GLY A 17 15.75 -27.10 -17.28
N GLY A 18 16.10 -26.26 -18.25
CA GLY A 18 15.49 -24.94 -18.40
C GLY A 18 14.00 -25.06 -18.72
N GLN A 19 13.15 -24.46 -17.90
CA GLN A 19 11.79 -24.07 -18.28
C GLN A 19 11.29 -22.96 -17.34
N SER A 20 11.03 -21.80 -17.96
CA SER A 20 10.25 -20.65 -17.47
C SER A 20 9.39 -20.95 -16.24
N CYS A 21 9.71 -20.32 -15.11
CA CYS A 21 8.87 -20.34 -13.92
C CYS A 21 7.54 -19.59 -14.19
N MET A 22 6.54 -20.31 -14.66
CA MET A 22 5.15 -19.92 -14.40
C MET A 22 4.90 -20.06 -12.91
N LEU A 23 4.95 -18.95 -12.18
CA LEU A 23 4.58 -18.90 -10.77
C LEU A 23 3.06 -18.99 -10.66
N SER A 24 2.59 -20.10 -10.09
CA SER A 24 1.20 -20.29 -9.69
C SER A 24 0.79 -19.27 -8.60
N PRO A 25 -0.50 -18.89 -8.51
CA PRO A 25 -0.97 -17.78 -7.67
C PRO A 25 -1.11 -18.13 -6.17
N SER A 26 -0.37 -19.12 -5.68
CA SER A 26 -0.47 -19.63 -4.30
C SER A 26 0.79 -19.37 -3.45
N GLN A 27 1.59 -18.36 -3.81
CA GLN A 27 2.63 -17.89 -2.90
C GLN A 27 2.00 -16.95 -1.89
N ASP A 28 2.05 -17.33 -0.61
CA ASP A 28 1.84 -16.45 0.53
C ASP A 28 2.88 -15.32 0.47
N ASN A 29 2.59 -14.32 -0.35
CA ASN A 29 3.39 -13.12 -0.48
C ASN A 29 3.19 -12.32 0.80
N ILE A 30 3.98 -12.63 1.83
CA ILE A 30 4.06 -11.83 3.04
C ILE A 30 4.50 -10.43 2.61
N MET A 31 3.54 -9.51 2.59
CA MET A 31 3.78 -8.12 2.25
C MET A 31 4.36 -7.42 3.47
N ASP A 32 5.64 -7.11 3.43
CA ASP A 32 6.32 -6.29 4.44
C ASP A 32 6.25 -4.82 4.05
N THR A 33 5.04 -4.25 3.99
CA THR A 33 4.84 -2.81 3.74
C THR A 33 3.85 -2.25 4.75
N VAL A 34 4.21 -1.10 5.31
CA VAL A 34 3.34 -0.31 6.19
C VAL A 34 3.19 1.09 5.64
N GLY A 35 2.03 1.71 5.89
CA GLY A 35 1.73 3.06 5.46
C GLY A 35 0.98 3.83 6.55
N VAL A 36 1.16 5.14 6.56
CA VAL A 36 0.47 6.06 7.46
C VAL A 36 0.05 7.31 6.69
N ILE A 37 -1.14 7.80 6.99
CA ILE A 37 -1.62 9.09 6.51
C ILE A 37 -2.06 9.86 7.75
N TRP A 38 -1.57 11.09 7.87
CA TRP A 38 -1.86 11.97 8.98
C TRP A 38 -2.48 13.26 8.46
N VAL A 39 -3.50 13.75 9.16
CA VAL A 39 -4.16 15.04 8.89
C VAL A 39 -4.20 15.81 10.20
N ASP A 40 -3.69 17.05 10.19
CA ASP A 40 -3.74 17.92 11.36
C ASP A 40 -5.03 18.77 11.42
N THR A 41 -5.18 19.57 12.48
CA THR A 41 -6.32 20.47 12.69
C THR A 41 -6.36 21.65 11.72
N GLU A 42 -5.22 22.02 11.15
CA GLU A 42 -5.09 23.06 10.12
C GLU A 42 -5.39 22.52 8.71
N ARG A 43 -5.73 21.24 8.60
CA ARG A 43 -5.96 20.48 7.36
C ARG A 43 -4.71 20.30 6.49
N ASN A 44 -3.52 20.37 7.07
CA ASN A 44 -2.32 19.87 6.42
C ASN A 44 -2.32 18.34 6.43
N ILE A 45 -1.77 17.75 5.38
CA ILE A 45 -1.66 16.30 5.23
C ILE A 45 -0.22 15.87 5.08
N ALA A 46 0.11 14.75 5.71
CA ALA A 46 1.35 14.03 5.51
C ALA A 46 1.04 12.56 5.23
N SER A 47 1.84 11.93 4.37
CA SER A 47 1.74 10.51 4.09
C SER A 47 3.14 9.92 4.11
N GLY A 48 3.25 8.68 4.58
CA GLY A 48 4.49 7.93 4.65
C GLY A 48 4.26 6.46 4.37
N ALA A 49 5.25 5.82 3.77
CA ALA A 49 5.27 4.38 3.55
C ALA A 49 6.67 3.84 3.86
N SER A 50 6.73 2.60 4.35
CA SER A 50 7.98 1.89 4.63
C SER A 50 7.83 0.43 4.24
N SER A 51 8.90 -0.18 3.74
CA SER A 51 8.92 -1.60 3.34
C SER A 51 10.32 -2.20 3.39
N GLY A 52 10.44 -3.44 3.86
CA GLY A 52 11.66 -4.24 3.72
C GLY A 52 11.88 -4.79 2.30
N GLY A 53 10.84 -4.80 1.46
CA GLY A 53 10.85 -5.36 0.12
C GLY A 53 10.60 -6.86 0.09
N ILE A 54 10.75 -7.48 -1.08
CA ILE A 54 10.51 -8.92 -1.25
C ILE A 54 11.58 -9.73 -0.52
N ALA A 55 11.19 -10.91 -0.03
CA ALA A 55 12.12 -11.88 0.53
C ALA A 55 13.21 -12.23 -0.47
N LEU A 56 14.45 -12.43 0.02
CA LEU A 56 15.62 -12.82 -0.78
C LEU A 56 15.92 -11.87 -1.95
N LYS A 57 15.55 -10.58 -1.83
CA LYS A 57 15.90 -9.57 -2.84
C LYS A 57 17.42 -9.50 -3.05
N VAL A 58 17.81 -9.29 -4.30
CA VAL A 58 19.20 -8.93 -4.62
C VAL A 58 19.59 -7.63 -3.90
N SER A 59 20.84 -7.55 -3.46
CA SER A 59 21.36 -6.33 -2.85
C SER A 59 21.25 -5.15 -3.81
N GLY A 60 20.82 -4.00 -3.30
CA GLY A 60 20.55 -2.80 -4.11
C GLY A 60 19.17 -2.75 -4.76
N ARG A 61 18.31 -3.78 -4.67
CA ARG A 61 16.91 -3.68 -5.14
C ARG A 61 16.15 -2.64 -4.31
N VAL A 62 15.62 -1.63 -5.00
CA VAL A 62 14.71 -0.60 -4.46
C VAL A 62 13.26 -0.98 -4.76
N GLY A 63 12.37 -0.85 -3.78
CA GLY A 63 10.93 -1.15 -3.92
C GLY A 63 10.06 0.11 -3.91
N LEU A 64 8.73 -0.09 -3.95
CA LEU A 64 7.76 0.99 -4.07
C LEU A 64 7.87 2.08 -2.98
N ALA A 65 8.15 1.70 -1.74
CA ALA A 65 8.12 2.59 -0.58
C ALA A 65 9.17 3.72 -0.70
N ALA A 66 10.27 3.47 -1.42
CA ALA A 66 11.33 4.43 -1.64
C ALA A 66 11.16 5.25 -2.93
N MET A 67 10.16 4.95 -3.76
CA MET A 67 9.93 5.66 -5.03
C MET A 67 8.89 6.76 -4.86
N TYR A 68 9.30 7.99 -5.20
CA TYR A 68 8.44 9.17 -5.24
C TYR A 68 7.24 8.97 -6.17
N GLY A 69 6.04 9.35 -5.71
CA GLY A 69 4.80 9.19 -6.48
C GLY A 69 4.25 7.77 -6.50
N VAL A 70 4.91 6.81 -5.85
CA VAL A 70 4.49 5.40 -5.82
C VAL A 70 4.28 4.90 -4.40
N GLY A 71 5.22 5.07 -3.47
CA GLY A 71 5.03 4.55 -2.11
C GLY A 71 3.97 5.32 -1.33
N CYS A 72 4.07 6.64 -1.39
CA CYS A 72 3.18 7.57 -0.72
C CYS A 72 3.05 8.86 -1.53
N TRP A 73 1.96 9.57 -1.30
CA TRP A 73 1.75 10.92 -1.79
C TRP A 73 0.91 11.71 -0.80
N ALA A 74 1.18 13.00 -0.72
CA ALA A 74 0.44 13.94 0.11
C ALA A 74 0.39 15.27 -0.65
N SER A 75 -0.81 15.81 -0.84
CA SER A 75 -0.99 17.12 -1.44
C SER A 75 -2.07 17.91 -0.72
N SER A 76 -1.68 19.07 -0.20
CA SER A 76 -2.59 20.04 0.41
C SER A 76 -3.33 20.91 -0.61
N LYS A 77 -2.97 20.79 -1.90
CA LYS A 77 -3.65 21.45 -3.01
C LYS A 77 -4.01 20.40 -4.03
N GLY A 78 -5.31 20.23 -4.31
CA GLY A 78 -5.72 19.33 -5.37
C GLY A 78 -5.08 19.71 -6.70
N PRO A 79 -4.79 18.73 -7.59
CA PRO A 79 -4.42 19.05 -8.96
C PRO A 79 -5.46 20.00 -9.56
N PHE A 80 -5.00 20.97 -10.34
CA PHE A 80 -5.83 22.03 -10.93
C PHE A 80 -6.48 23.02 -9.93
N ARG A 81 -5.81 23.31 -8.79
CA ARG A 81 -6.32 24.23 -7.74
C ARG A 81 -7.65 23.79 -7.11
N ALA A 82 -7.96 22.49 -7.16
CA ALA A 82 -9.17 22.00 -6.54
C ALA A 82 -9.07 22.09 -4.98
N PRO A 83 -10.15 22.50 -4.28
CA PRO A 83 -10.13 22.82 -2.85
C PRO A 83 -10.31 21.56 -1.99
N PHE A 84 -9.50 20.53 -2.20
CA PHE A 84 -9.43 19.38 -1.32
C PHE A 84 -7.98 18.98 -1.12
N ILE A 85 -7.72 18.41 0.04
CA ILE A 85 -6.43 17.84 0.42
C ILE A 85 -6.54 16.33 0.28
N VAL A 86 -5.48 15.69 -0.20
CA VAL A 86 -5.47 14.26 -0.45
C VAL A 86 -4.13 13.65 -0.06
N GLY A 87 -4.19 12.48 0.56
CA GLY A 87 -3.03 11.68 0.92
C GLY A 87 -3.31 10.23 0.62
N CYS A 88 -2.30 9.53 0.15
CA CYS A 88 -2.40 8.12 -0.17
C CYS A 88 -1.11 7.40 0.15
N CYS A 89 -1.24 6.12 0.50
CA CYS A 89 -0.14 5.19 0.70
C CYS A 89 -0.54 3.84 0.12
N VAL A 90 0.45 3.14 -0.45
CA VAL A 90 0.24 1.88 -1.16
C VAL A 90 1.15 0.80 -0.58
N SER A 91 0.66 -0.43 -0.63
CA SER A 91 1.33 -1.69 -0.29
C SER A 91 1.10 -2.69 -1.41
N GLY A 92 2.03 -3.63 -1.59
CA GLY A 92 1.87 -4.72 -2.55
C GLY A 92 3.11 -4.99 -3.39
N ALA A 93 2.91 -5.56 -4.58
CA ALA A 93 3.99 -5.90 -5.49
C ALA A 93 4.56 -4.64 -6.16
N GLY A 94 5.66 -4.14 -5.62
CA GLY A 94 6.22 -2.85 -6.00
C GLY A 94 6.54 -2.67 -7.47
N GLU A 95 6.96 -3.71 -8.18
CA GLU A 95 7.32 -3.66 -9.61
C GLU A 95 6.17 -3.14 -10.49
N TYR A 96 4.94 -3.56 -10.21
CA TYR A 96 3.77 -3.17 -10.98
C TYR A 96 3.33 -1.74 -10.63
N LEU A 97 3.33 -1.45 -9.32
CA LEU A 97 2.97 -0.15 -8.77
C LEU A 97 3.90 0.96 -9.25
N MET A 98 5.20 0.65 -9.36
CA MET A 98 6.23 1.58 -9.83
C MET A 98 6.06 1.93 -11.32
N LYS A 99 5.64 0.98 -12.16
CA LYS A 99 5.40 1.23 -13.59
C LYS A 99 4.23 2.19 -13.83
N GLY A 100 3.20 2.10 -13.00
CA GLY A 100 1.96 2.86 -13.17
C GLY A 100 1.90 4.20 -12.43
N PHE A 101 2.95 4.60 -11.70
CA PHE A 101 2.89 5.78 -10.81
C PHE A 101 1.63 5.79 -9.92
N ALA A 102 1.31 4.61 -9.37
CA ALA A 102 -0.02 4.29 -8.85
C ALA A 102 -0.57 5.38 -7.90
N THR A 103 0.23 5.76 -6.91
CA THR A 103 -0.21 6.67 -5.84
C THR A 103 -0.50 8.07 -6.35
N TRP A 104 0.25 8.55 -7.35
CA TRP A 104 -0.01 9.83 -8.01
C TRP A 104 -1.27 9.79 -8.86
N GLU A 105 -1.42 8.77 -9.72
CA GLU A 105 -2.60 8.57 -10.57
C GLU A 105 -3.89 8.48 -9.76
N PHE A 106 -3.83 7.81 -8.60
CA PHE A 106 -4.97 7.71 -7.70
C PHE A 106 -5.33 9.02 -7.02
N CYS A 107 -4.31 9.79 -6.64
CA CYS A 107 -4.50 11.14 -6.13
C CYS A 107 -5.21 12.02 -7.15
N VAL A 108 -4.75 11.99 -8.41
CA VAL A 108 -5.34 12.74 -9.52
C VAL A 108 -6.75 12.22 -9.84
N SER A 109 -6.97 10.91 -9.87
CA SER A 109 -8.28 10.33 -10.16
C SER A 109 -9.30 10.67 -9.06
N SER A 110 -8.88 10.64 -7.79
CA SER A 110 -9.72 11.04 -6.63
C SER A 110 -10.15 12.51 -6.66
N SER A 111 -9.45 13.32 -7.46
CA SER A 111 -9.73 14.74 -7.67
C SER A 111 -10.88 14.96 -8.65
N LEU A 112 -11.01 14.05 -9.61
CA LEU A 112 -11.96 14.14 -10.73
C LEU A 112 -13.25 13.36 -10.44
N ILE A 113 -13.14 12.25 -9.71
CA ILE A 113 -14.25 11.30 -9.51
C ILE A 113 -14.93 11.54 -8.15
N ARG A 114 -16.24 11.80 -8.20
CA ARG A 114 -17.17 11.78 -7.05
C ARG A 114 -18.42 11.00 -7.47
N PRO A 115 -18.99 10.11 -6.62
CA PRO A 115 -18.67 9.79 -5.22
C PRO A 115 -17.50 8.79 -5.01
N PHE A 116 -17.11 8.55 -3.75
CA PHE A 116 -16.00 7.67 -3.36
C PHE A 116 -16.18 6.21 -3.81
N GLU A 117 -17.42 5.73 -3.87
CA GLU A 117 -17.76 4.39 -4.39
C GLU A 117 -17.27 4.19 -5.83
N THR A 118 -17.42 5.21 -6.69
CA THR A 118 -16.94 5.17 -8.07
C THR A 118 -15.43 5.16 -8.16
N LEU A 119 -14.75 5.77 -7.19
CA LEU A 119 -13.29 5.75 -7.11
C LEU A 119 -12.80 4.33 -6.81
N ILE A 120 -13.35 3.64 -5.80
CA ILE A 120 -12.94 2.27 -5.45
C ILE A 120 -13.09 1.31 -6.65
N VAL A 121 -14.21 1.40 -7.38
CA VAL A 121 -14.45 0.59 -8.58
C VAL A 121 -13.45 0.87 -9.70
N TYR A 122 -12.94 2.10 -9.81
CA TYR A 122 -11.92 2.47 -10.79
C TYR A 122 -10.51 2.06 -10.36
N LEU A 123 -10.22 2.08 -9.05
CA LEU A 123 -8.92 1.78 -8.45
C LEU A 123 -8.57 0.29 -8.51
N ILE A 124 -9.54 -0.60 -8.23
CA ILE A 124 -9.28 -2.05 -8.16
C ILE A 124 -8.76 -2.63 -9.49
N PRO A 125 -9.36 -2.32 -10.66
CA PRO A 125 -8.86 -2.82 -11.95
C PRO A 125 -7.51 -2.23 -12.35
N SER A 126 -7.26 -0.95 -12.00
CA SER A 126 -6.02 -0.25 -12.33
C SER A 126 -4.83 -0.69 -11.47
N MET A 127 -5.09 -1.35 -10.33
CA MET A 127 -4.06 -2.01 -9.52
C MET A 127 -3.59 -3.37 -10.06
N GLY A 128 -4.24 -3.90 -11.11
CA GLY A 128 -3.95 -5.23 -11.66
C GLY A 128 -4.61 -6.34 -10.84
N VAL A 129 -5.62 -6.99 -11.42
CA VAL A 129 -6.50 -7.97 -10.75
C VAL A 129 -5.76 -9.22 -10.25
N GLU A 130 -4.61 -9.57 -10.84
CA GLU A 130 -3.84 -10.78 -10.49
C GLU A 130 -2.75 -10.55 -9.44
N ILE A 131 -2.64 -9.34 -8.88
CA ILE A 131 -1.53 -8.96 -8.00
C ILE A 131 -2.08 -8.51 -6.65
N SER A 132 -1.53 -9.06 -5.57
CA SER A 132 -1.86 -8.70 -4.17
C SER A 132 -1.40 -7.27 -3.87
N ASN A 133 -2.31 -6.29 -3.95
CA ASN A 133 -2.04 -4.89 -3.66
C ASN A 133 -3.03 -4.35 -2.62
N GLY A 134 -2.67 -3.25 -1.98
CA GLY A 134 -3.52 -2.49 -1.07
C GLY A 134 -3.22 -1.00 -1.14
N LEU A 135 -4.26 -0.18 -1.20
CA LEU A 135 -4.21 1.26 -1.32
C LEU A 135 -5.09 1.87 -0.23
N CYS A 136 -4.52 2.76 0.57
CA CYS A 136 -5.26 3.61 1.49
C CYS A 136 -5.24 5.05 0.96
N LEU A 137 -6.41 5.68 0.90
CA LEU A 137 -6.60 7.04 0.43
C LEU A 137 -7.42 7.83 1.46
N VAL A 138 -6.94 9.01 1.81
CA VAL A 138 -7.64 9.99 2.64
C VAL A 138 -7.86 11.24 1.83
N ARG A 139 -9.09 11.71 1.77
CA ARG A 139 -9.47 12.98 1.12
C ARG A 139 -10.19 13.86 2.13
N THR A 140 -9.93 15.16 2.11
CA THR A 140 -10.56 16.09 3.05
C THR A 140 -11.47 17.11 2.35
N ARG A 141 -12.76 17.06 2.73
CA ARG A 141 -13.70 18.19 2.84
C ARG A 141 -14.37 18.08 4.22
N THR A 142 -14.93 16.90 4.46
CA THR A 142 -14.96 16.12 5.71
C THR A 142 -13.87 15.02 5.58
N ILE A 143 -13.31 14.47 6.66
CA ILE A 143 -12.23 13.45 6.53
C ILE A 143 -12.83 12.12 6.05
N GLU A 144 -12.58 11.78 4.80
CA GLU A 144 -13.07 10.56 4.16
C GLU A 144 -11.88 9.60 3.99
N ILE A 145 -12.00 8.38 4.51
CA ILE A 145 -10.99 7.32 4.41
C ILE A 145 -11.56 6.21 3.51
N ALA A 146 -10.86 5.92 2.42
CA ALA A 146 -11.18 4.81 1.53
C ALA A 146 -9.99 3.87 1.44
N VAL A 147 -10.25 2.58 1.52
CA VAL A 147 -9.22 1.56 1.37
C VAL A 147 -9.70 0.50 0.39
N ALA A 148 -8.90 0.25 -0.62
CA ALA A 148 -9.14 -0.73 -1.66
C ALA A 148 -7.93 -1.67 -1.75
N TYR A 149 -8.18 -2.97 -1.84
CA TYR A 149 -7.11 -3.95 -1.93
C TYR A 149 -7.59 -5.20 -2.67
N SER A 150 -6.68 -5.83 -3.39
CA SER A 150 -6.87 -7.11 -4.09
C SER A 150 -6.24 -8.28 -3.33
N SER A 151 -5.54 -7.98 -2.24
CA SER A 151 -4.89 -8.96 -1.37
C SER A 151 -5.91 -9.77 -0.55
N LEU A 152 -5.56 -10.98 -0.11
CA LEU A 152 -6.44 -11.80 0.76
C LEU A 152 -6.86 -11.09 2.05
N SER A 153 -6.01 -10.18 2.54
CA SER A 153 -6.33 -9.31 3.66
C SER A 153 -5.53 -8.02 3.59
N PHE A 154 -6.05 -6.97 4.24
CA PHE A 154 -5.34 -5.72 4.45
C PHE A 154 -5.69 -5.18 5.83
N GLY A 155 -4.67 -4.95 6.66
CA GLY A 155 -4.83 -4.44 8.02
C GLY A 155 -4.89 -2.91 8.02
N ILE A 156 -5.93 -2.35 8.65
CA ILE A 156 -6.13 -0.90 8.73
C ILE A 156 -6.40 -0.53 10.18
N GLY A 157 -5.73 0.52 10.65
CA GLY A 157 -6.04 1.19 11.92
C GLY A 157 -6.25 2.68 11.69
N TYR A 158 -7.22 3.26 12.38
CA TYR A 158 -7.41 4.71 12.38
C TYR A 158 -7.82 5.23 13.75
N PHE A 159 -7.41 6.47 14.02
CA PHE A 159 -7.70 7.19 15.25
C PHE A 159 -7.86 8.67 14.90
N GLY A 160 -8.82 9.33 15.53
CA GLY A 160 -9.09 10.75 15.36
C GLY A 160 -9.32 11.41 16.71
N SER A 161 -9.13 12.73 16.78
CA SER A 161 -9.19 13.48 18.05
C SER A 161 -10.53 13.36 18.80
N GLY A 162 -11.64 13.15 18.08
CA GLY A 162 -12.97 12.95 18.67
C GLY A 162 -13.27 11.49 19.05
N MET A 163 -12.31 10.57 18.93
CA MET A 163 -12.52 9.15 19.22
C MET A 163 -11.96 8.79 20.60
N GLU A 164 -12.74 8.08 21.41
CA GLU A 164 -12.27 7.58 22.71
C GLU A 164 -11.18 6.50 22.60
N ARG A 165 -11.20 5.71 21.51
CA ARG A 165 -10.28 4.60 21.27
C ARG A 165 -9.97 4.40 19.79
N PRO A 166 -8.78 3.92 19.43
CA PRO A 166 -8.45 3.57 18.04
C PRO A 166 -9.35 2.43 17.55
N LYS A 167 -9.63 2.44 16.25
CA LYS A 167 -10.36 1.35 15.57
C LYS A 167 -9.41 0.61 14.64
N ASN A 168 -9.53 -0.71 14.59
CA ASN A 168 -8.82 -1.57 13.65
C ASN A 168 -9.82 -2.40 12.82
N ARG A 169 -9.40 -2.78 11.61
CA ARG A 169 -10.16 -3.59 10.66
C ARG A 169 -9.19 -4.52 9.92
N SER A 170 -9.64 -5.76 9.68
CA SER A 170 -8.98 -6.76 8.83
C SER A 170 -10.04 -7.61 8.14
N GLY A 171 -9.86 -7.97 6.85
CA GLY A 171 -10.61 -9.06 6.19
C GLY A 171 -11.95 -8.70 5.51
N ILE A 172 -12.02 -7.60 4.76
CA ILE A 172 -13.19 -7.20 3.93
C ILE A 172 -12.71 -6.68 2.56
N ASP A 173 -13.09 -7.31 1.44
CA ASP A 173 -12.64 -7.02 0.06
C ASP A 173 -12.55 -5.52 -0.34
N HIS A 174 -13.36 -4.66 0.28
CA HIS A 174 -13.25 -3.20 0.18
C HIS A 174 -13.73 -2.54 1.48
N PHE A 175 -13.11 -1.44 1.89
CA PHE A 175 -13.48 -0.73 3.10
C PHE A 175 -13.60 0.78 2.86
N GLU A 176 -14.80 1.32 3.04
CA GLU A 176 -15.03 2.76 3.16
C GLU A 176 -15.35 3.10 4.61
N ALA A 177 -14.67 4.12 5.15
CA ALA A 177 -15.04 4.73 6.41
C ALA A 177 -15.07 6.25 6.27
N ARG A 178 -16.21 6.84 6.63
CA ARG A 178 -16.30 8.28 6.85
C ARG A 178 -16.01 8.53 8.31
N VAL A 179 -14.93 9.24 8.59
CA VAL A 179 -14.61 9.68 9.94
C VAL A 179 -14.95 11.16 9.98
N ASP A 180 -16.10 11.49 10.57
CA ASP A 180 -16.37 12.89 10.84
C ASP A 180 -15.42 13.35 11.96
N VAL A 181 -14.64 14.39 11.65
CA VAL A 181 -13.70 15.02 12.60
C VAL A 181 -14.24 16.41 12.98
N SER A 182 -15.56 16.60 12.87
CA SER A 182 -16.21 17.80 13.37
C SER A 182 -16.01 17.91 14.88
N THR A 183 -15.16 18.85 15.28
CA THR A 183 -15.11 19.45 16.62
C THR A 183 -15.17 20.94 16.42
#